data_AF-A0A256XLU9-F1
#
_entry.id   AF-A0A256XLU9-F1
#
_cell.length_a   1.000
_cell.length_b   1.000
_cell.length_c   1.000
_cell.angle_alpha   90.00
_cell.angle_beta   90.00
_cell.angle_gamma   90.00
#
_symmetry.space_group_name_H-M   'P 1'
#
loop_
_entity.id
_entity.type
_entity.pdbx_description
1 polymer ?
#
loop_
_entity_poly.entity_id
_entity_poly.type
_entity_poly.pdbx_seq_one_letter_code
_entity_poly.pdbx_strand_id
1 'polypeptide(L)'
;MSHEPSFYRSLIREKNKKNGRHPSILIADAKKMNDEYYSSLALMRLSDDKRISIHDAVHYAFESIRMSQGVDRFWRRGELLSLLAKYAKNWRGSSSEKEQNKLLDDISKEIKKIPKGNELSQTIDSSCKYVGCSRMEDMLHLAISNTDFLDVDTRTVLRHWAGKCHDQISWEKIYSILLNVDNSAIRSKLMMYLYLQCSRLSISCDKVFSQSIDDAMGLEDDDKILAFDYIAKHISYIEDFMKMKQVLDKISNSFLKTKLASTLGGFADKNGFKDISLDFFMRGLEESGSIQDNKEKIKTEIKIINGLMKLNEKQIAFDLLNNLQKTDDDTINKLIEKNQKRYNQIKNDSLLETMYEKDIKIQKGDLPTSTGCVLALYDTYEGSLKPIHLRMISRAAPLCTAFGLDLTLIGFPIDDESEFFKKLAVDTTIGKNGIYLQFLADEKRIQVISSLKEVMSSPLDIAVATTANPEENKKISMDAAVGLLDSNKKTRVFIFMGLGKKGLPDSLLKRVSHHVELTDVNISLETSTAMGIIAFQLYLALKKQK
;
A
#
# COMPACT_ATOMS: atom_id res chain seq x y z
N MET A 1 -27.40 -20.05 26.28
CA MET A 1 -26.64 -18.79 26.50
C MET A 1 -26.35 -18.17 25.14
N SER A 2 -26.60 -16.88 24.97
CA SER A 2 -26.26 -16.20 23.71
C SER A 2 -24.73 -16.07 23.60
N HIS A 3 -24.20 -16.18 22.39
CA HIS A 3 -22.78 -15.94 22.11
C HIS A 3 -22.42 -14.50 22.53
N GLU A 4 -21.46 -14.33 23.45
CA GLU A 4 -21.08 -13.04 24.07
C GLU A 4 -20.86 -11.87 23.07
N PRO A 5 -20.19 -12.07 21.91
CA PRO A 5 -20.09 -11.02 20.88
C PRO A 5 -21.44 -10.56 20.33
N SER A 6 -22.40 -11.46 20.21
CA SER A 6 -23.75 -11.13 19.75
C SER A 6 -24.53 -10.39 20.83
N PHE A 7 -24.32 -10.75 22.10
CA PHE A 7 -24.93 -10.04 23.22
C PHE A 7 -24.38 -8.62 23.36
N TYR A 8 -23.06 -8.42 23.33
CA TYR A 8 -22.44 -7.09 23.27
C TYR A 8 -23.03 -6.24 22.13
N ARG A 9 -23.11 -6.80 20.91
CA ARG A 9 -23.71 -6.10 19.76
C ARG A 9 -25.17 -5.72 20.00
N SER A 10 -25.93 -6.54 20.70
CA SER A 10 -27.32 -6.24 21.06
C SER A 10 -27.41 -5.05 22.03
N LEU A 11 -26.55 -4.98 23.05
CA LEU A 11 -26.51 -3.87 24.01
C LEU A 11 -26.21 -2.53 23.32
N ILE A 12 -25.24 -2.51 22.41
CA ILE A 12 -24.89 -1.31 21.65
C ILE A 12 -26.02 -0.90 20.69
N ARG A 13 -26.71 -1.85 20.07
CA ARG A 13 -27.88 -1.55 19.22
C ARG A 13 -29.00 -0.96 20.06
N GLU A 14 -29.28 -1.52 21.23
CA GLU A 14 -30.29 -1.00 22.16
C GLU A 14 -29.98 0.44 22.59
N LYS A 15 -28.72 0.73 22.93
CA LYS A 15 -28.28 2.09 23.27
C LYS A 15 -28.68 3.11 22.20
N ASN A 16 -28.48 2.77 20.92
CA ASN A 16 -28.67 3.69 19.80
C ASN A 16 -30.14 3.82 19.33
N LYS A 17 -31.08 3.06 19.90
CA LYS A 17 -32.51 3.17 19.57
C LYS A 17 -33.13 4.43 20.20
N LYS A 18 -34.03 5.09 19.47
CA LYS A 18 -34.78 6.28 19.94
C LYS A 18 -35.55 6.02 21.24
N ASN A 19 -36.15 4.83 21.38
CA ASN A 19 -36.82 4.37 22.60
C ASN A 19 -36.05 3.18 23.25
N GLY A 20 -34.73 3.19 23.14
CA GLY A 20 -33.87 2.16 23.72
C GLY A 20 -33.88 2.18 25.24
N ARG A 21 -33.54 1.04 25.86
CA ARG A 21 -33.41 0.93 27.32
C ARG A 21 -32.44 1.99 27.86
N HIS A 22 -32.71 2.46 29.08
CA HIS A 22 -31.85 3.43 29.74
C HIS A 22 -30.41 2.86 29.90
N PRO A 23 -29.34 3.66 29.70
CA PRO A 23 -27.98 3.13 29.73
C PRO A 23 -27.59 2.46 31.05
N SER A 24 -28.14 2.88 32.19
CA SER A 24 -27.89 2.22 33.48
C SER A 24 -28.30 0.74 33.49
N ILE A 25 -29.41 0.40 32.82
CA ILE A 25 -29.86 -1.00 32.66
C ILE A 25 -28.90 -1.75 31.74
N LEU A 26 -28.51 -1.15 30.63
CA LEU A 26 -27.56 -1.75 29.68
C LEU A 26 -26.19 -1.99 30.31
N ILE A 27 -25.75 -1.11 31.20
CA ILE A 27 -24.51 -1.24 31.96
C ILE A 27 -24.60 -2.38 32.97
N ALA A 28 -25.72 -2.50 33.69
CA ALA A 28 -25.95 -3.63 34.58
C ALA A 28 -25.95 -4.97 33.83
N ASP A 29 -26.49 -4.99 32.61
CA ASP A 29 -26.44 -6.17 31.73
C ASP A 29 -25.01 -6.46 31.22
N ALA A 30 -24.25 -5.43 30.84
CA ALA A 30 -22.86 -5.57 30.42
C ALA A 30 -21.99 -6.20 31.54
N LYS A 31 -22.18 -5.77 32.79
CA LYS A 31 -21.43 -6.31 33.95
C LYS A 31 -21.72 -7.79 34.26
N LYS A 32 -22.81 -8.35 33.73
CA LYS A 32 -23.17 -9.77 33.92
C LYS A 32 -22.56 -10.69 32.85
N MET A 33 -21.90 -10.12 31.83
CA MET A 33 -21.24 -10.91 30.79
C MET A 33 -20.08 -11.70 31.41
N ASN A 34 -19.95 -12.97 31.03
CA ASN A 34 -18.88 -13.83 31.58
C ASN A 34 -17.51 -13.51 30.97
N ASP A 35 -17.50 -12.98 29.76
CA ASP A 35 -16.28 -12.65 29.04
C ASP A 35 -15.87 -11.20 29.29
N GLU A 36 -14.81 -11.02 30.07
CA GLU A 36 -14.31 -9.71 30.47
C GLU A 36 -13.94 -8.81 29.29
N TYR A 37 -13.53 -9.38 28.16
CA TYR A 37 -13.25 -8.61 26.96
C TYR A 37 -14.50 -7.87 26.47
N TYR A 38 -15.62 -8.59 26.36
CA TYR A 38 -16.85 -8.01 25.84
C TYR A 38 -17.56 -7.16 26.88
N SER A 39 -17.46 -7.51 28.17
CA SER A 39 -17.93 -6.66 29.26
C SER A 39 -17.19 -5.31 29.29
N SER A 40 -15.86 -5.34 29.27
CA SER A 40 -15.01 -4.13 29.19
C SER A 40 -15.37 -3.28 27.98
N LEU A 41 -15.44 -3.88 26.79
CA LEU A 41 -15.77 -3.17 25.56
C LEU A 41 -17.18 -2.57 25.59
N ALA A 42 -18.15 -3.30 26.14
CA ALA A 42 -19.51 -2.80 26.32
C ALA A 42 -19.53 -1.59 27.25
N LEU A 43 -18.86 -1.65 28.40
CA LEU A 43 -18.81 -0.56 29.37
C LEU A 43 -18.22 0.72 28.78
N MET A 44 -17.09 0.64 28.06
CA MET A 44 -16.49 1.82 27.39
C MET A 44 -17.46 2.46 26.40
N ARG A 45 -18.18 1.63 25.64
CA ARG A 45 -19.11 2.13 24.63
C ARG A 45 -20.42 2.61 25.22
N LEU A 46 -20.87 2.08 26.35
CA LEU A 46 -22.08 2.55 27.00
C LEU A 46 -21.82 3.83 27.79
N SER A 47 -20.61 4.02 28.34
CA SER A 47 -20.26 5.20 29.12
C SER A 47 -20.28 6.51 28.32
N ASP A 48 -20.08 6.45 26.99
CA ASP A 48 -20.15 7.64 26.14
C ASP A 48 -21.58 8.22 25.99
N ASP A 49 -22.62 7.51 26.46
CA ASP A 49 -24.01 7.93 26.30
C ASP A 49 -24.36 9.17 27.13
N LYS A 50 -24.78 10.25 26.48
CA LYS A 50 -25.08 11.55 27.12
C LYS A 50 -26.24 11.51 28.12
N ARG A 51 -27.07 10.46 28.14
CA ARG A 51 -28.14 10.29 29.13
C ARG A 51 -27.61 9.95 30.54
N ILE A 52 -26.36 9.53 30.66
CA ILE A 52 -25.70 9.26 31.95
C ILE A 52 -25.05 10.55 32.47
N SER A 53 -24.99 10.74 33.79
CA SER A 53 -24.19 11.81 34.40
C SER A 53 -22.71 11.71 33.99
N ILE A 54 -21.99 12.83 33.94
CA ILE A 54 -20.55 12.80 33.64
C ILE A 54 -19.76 12.01 34.68
N HIS A 55 -20.14 12.12 35.95
CA HIS A 55 -19.52 11.39 37.05
C HIS A 55 -19.58 9.88 36.83
N ASP A 56 -20.77 9.33 36.56
CA ASP A 56 -20.94 7.89 36.39
C ASP A 56 -20.32 7.42 35.07
N ALA A 57 -20.42 8.22 34.01
CA ALA A 57 -19.78 7.94 32.74
C ALA A 57 -18.26 7.77 32.90
N VAL A 58 -17.60 8.68 33.62
CA VAL A 58 -16.18 8.57 33.93
C VAL A 58 -15.89 7.29 34.71
N HIS A 59 -16.67 7.02 35.77
CA HIS A 59 -16.53 5.80 36.57
C HIS A 59 -16.58 4.53 35.70
N TYR A 60 -17.58 4.40 34.82
CA TYR A 60 -17.72 3.22 33.95
C TYR A 60 -16.62 3.12 32.89
N ALA A 61 -16.13 4.24 32.38
CA ALA A 61 -15.02 4.24 31.43
C ALA A 61 -13.70 3.75 32.07
N PHE A 62 -13.40 4.17 33.30
CA PHE A 62 -12.24 3.66 34.03
C PHE A 62 -12.41 2.20 34.48
N GLU A 63 -13.64 1.81 34.87
CA GLU A 63 -13.95 0.42 35.17
C GLU A 63 -13.69 -0.50 33.97
N SER A 64 -14.06 -0.06 32.76
CA SER A 64 -13.74 -0.77 31.51
C SER A 64 -12.24 -1.01 31.33
N ILE A 65 -11.40 0.00 31.58
CA ILE A 65 -9.94 -0.13 31.48
C ILE A 65 -9.43 -1.14 32.51
N ARG A 66 -9.90 -1.06 33.77
CA ARG A 66 -9.51 -2.03 34.81
C ARG A 66 -9.88 -3.47 34.45
N MET A 67 -11.07 -3.68 33.86
CA MET A 67 -11.52 -5.00 33.41
C MET A 67 -10.65 -5.60 32.31
N SER A 68 -9.87 -4.80 31.58
CA SER A 68 -8.94 -5.36 30.58
C SER A 68 -7.86 -6.26 31.20
N GLN A 69 -7.60 -6.12 32.51
CA GLN A 69 -6.55 -6.85 33.22
C GLN A 69 -6.83 -8.34 33.43
N GLY A 70 -8.09 -8.78 33.49
CA GLY A 70 -8.42 -10.21 33.59
C GLY A 70 -8.70 -10.86 32.23
N VAL A 71 -8.43 -10.17 31.11
CA VAL A 71 -8.31 -10.83 29.81
C VAL A 71 -6.97 -11.57 29.75
N ASP A 72 -6.99 -12.89 29.95
CA ASP A 72 -5.79 -13.72 30.10
C ASP A 72 -4.83 -13.68 28.91
N ARG A 73 -5.36 -13.72 27.68
CA ARG A 73 -4.53 -13.81 26.47
C ARG A 73 -4.02 -12.42 26.06
N PHE A 74 -2.70 -12.23 26.05
CA PHE A 74 -2.09 -10.92 25.75
C PHE A 74 -2.46 -10.34 24.38
N TRP A 75 -2.49 -11.15 23.31
CA TRP A 75 -2.93 -10.68 21.99
C TRP A 75 -4.36 -10.11 22.01
N ARG A 76 -5.23 -10.77 22.79
CA ARG A 76 -6.64 -10.40 22.96
C ARG A 76 -6.78 -9.15 23.83
N ARG A 77 -5.96 -9.05 24.87
CA ARG A 77 -5.87 -7.85 25.73
C ARG A 77 -5.35 -6.65 24.93
N GLY A 78 -4.34 -6.83 24.09
CA GLY A 78 -3.81 -5.81 23.20
C GLY A 78 -4.85 -5.29 22.21
N GLU A 79 -5.60 -6.19 21.58
CA GLU A 79 -6.72 -5.81 20.71
C GLU A 79 -7.79 -4.99 21.47
N LEU A 80 -8.16 -5.42 22.68
CA LEU A 80 -9.09 -4.69 23.52
C LEU A 80 -8.57 -3.27 23.83
N LEU A 81 -7.33 -3.14 24.30
CA LEU A 81 -6.73 -1.86 24.64
C LEU A 81 -6.68 -0.91 23.43
N SER A 82 -6.40 -1.41 22.24
CA SER A 82 -6.48 -0.63 21.00
C SER A 82 -7.91 -0.12 20.73
N LEU A 83 -8.92 -0.97 20.90
CA LEU A 83 -10.33 -0.57 20.77
C LEU A 83 -10.73 0.44 21.85
N LEU A 84 -10.29 0.25 23.10
CA LEU A 84 -10.53 1.21 24.18
C LEU A 84 -9.90 2.56 23.84
N ALA A 85 -8.66 2.60 23.35
CA ALA A 85 -8.01 3.85 22.91
C ALA A 85 -8.80 4.53 21.79
N LYS A 86 -9.28 3.75 20.80
CA LYS A 86 -10.09 4.25 19.69
C LYS A 86 -11.36 4.95 20.17
N TYR A 87 -12.05 4.37 21.17
CA TYR A 87 -13.29 4.95 21.70
C TYR A 87 -13.03 6.09 22.69
N ALA A 88 -11.98 5.99 23.51
CA ALA A 88 -11.56 7.01 24.46
C ALA A 88 -11.19 8.33 23.76
N LYS A 89 -10.54 8.27 22.58
CA LYS A 89 -10.08 9.45 21.83
C LYS A 89 -11.18 10.51 21.59
N ASN A 90 -12.42 10.08 21.31
CA ASN A 90 -13.53 11.00 21.03
C ASN A 90 -14.65 10.88 22.07
N TRP A 91 -14.34 10.34 23.24
CA TRP A 91 -15.33 9.99 24.25
C TRP A 91 -16.11 11.22 24.73
N ARG A 92 -17.42 11.25 24.47
CA ARG A 92 -18.34 12.36 24.78
C ARG A 92 -18.03 13.71 24.11
N GLY A 93 -17.15 13.75 23.11
CA GLY A 93 -16.86 14.95 22.33
C GLY A 93 -16.01 16.00 23.06
N SER A 94 -15.86 17.19 22.47
CA SER A 94 -14.86 18.19 22.89
C SER A 94 -15.00 18.69 24.33
N SER A 95 -16.21 18.69 24.90
CA SER A 95 -16.45 19.13 26.29
C SER A 95 -15.83 18.20 27.35
N SER A 96 -15.27 17.05 26.97
CA SER A 96 -14.71 16.04 27.89
C SER A 96 -13.24 15.74 27.60
N GLU A 97 -12.51 16.68 26.99
CA GLU A 97 -11.10 16.49 26.60
C GLU A 97 -10.19 16.15 27.80
N LYS A 98 -10.47 16.73 28.98
CA LYS A 98 -9.72 16.43 30.20
C LYS A 98 -9.88 14.97 30.61
N GLU A 99 -11.10 14.45 30.59
CA GLU A 99 -11.41 13.06 30.93
C GLU A 99 -10.88 12.11 29.85
N GLN A 100 -11.03 12.46 28.56
CA GLN A 100 -10.46 11.69 27.44
C GLN A 100 -8.96 11.48 27.62
N ASN A 101 -8.23 12.55 27.98
CA ASN A 101 -6.80 12.44 28.21
C ASN A 101 -6.47 11.51 29.37
N LYS A 102 -7.17 11.61 30.50
CA LYS A 102 -6.94 10.67 31.61
C LYS A 102 -7.22 9.21 31.24
N LEU A 103 -8.28 8.96 30.46
CA LEU A 103 -8.59 7.62 29.97
C LEU A 103 -7.46 7.08 29.08
N LEU A 104 -6.97 7.91 28.15
CA LEU A 104 -5.87 7.52 27.27
C LEU A 104 -4.55 7.34 28.04
N ASP A 105 -4.29 8.11 29.09
CA ASP A 105 -3.12 7.92 29.97
C ASP A 105 -3.15 6.53 30.64
N ASP A 106 -4.30 6.15 31.19
CA ASP A 106 -4.46 4.85 31.84
C ASP A 106 -4.43 3.69 30.83
N ILE A 107 -5.01 3.86 29.64
CA ILE A 107 -4.88 2.87 28.56
C ILE A 107 -3.41 2.71 28.16
N SER A 108 -2.65 3.81 28.01
CA SER A 108 -1.21 3.74 27.71
C SER A 108 -0.42 3.05 28.84
N LYS A 109 -0.79 3.23 30.11
CA LYS A 109 -0.20 2.46 31.22
C LYS A 109 -0.48 0.96 31.12
N GLU A 110 -1.70 0.58 30.74
CA GLU A 110 -2.04 -0.84 30.55
C GLU A 110 -1.32 -1.45 29.33
N ILE A 111 -1.12 -0.70 28.24
CA ILE A 111 -0.33 -1.14 27.08
C ILE A 111 1.11 -1.45 27.51
N LYS A 112 1.73 -0.62 28.37
CA LYS A 112 3.09 -0.86 28.91
C LYS A 112 3.21 -2.15 29.74
N LYS A 113 2.10 -2.74 30.19
CA LYS A 113 2.09 -4.01 30.94
C LYS A 113 2.05 -5.24 30.03
N ILE A 114 1.85 -5.08 28.72
CA ILE A 114 1.93 -6.20 27.80
C ILE A 114 3.40 -6.64 27.70
N PRO A 115 3.71 -7.95 27.87
CA PRO A 115 5.07 -8.45 27.75
C PRO A 115 5.68 -8.16 26.38
N LYS A 116 7.00 -7.93 26.37
CA LYS A 116 7.78 -7.79 25.14
C LYS A 116 7.60 -9.01 24.25
N GLY A 117 7.54 -8.79 22.94
CA GLY A 117 7.26 -9.80 21.94
C GLY A 117 6.27 -9.32 20.87
N ASN A 118 5.74 -10.28 20.13
CA ASN A 118 4.84 -10.04 19.00
C ASN A 118 3.52 -9.41 19.44
N GLU A 119 2.98 -9.78 20.61
CA GLU A 119 1.74 -9.24 21.15
C GLU A 119 1.86 -7.75 21.46
N LEU A 120 3.00 -7.32 22.03
CA LEU A 120 3.27 -5.91 22.26
C LEU A 120 3.42 -5.17 20.93
N SER A 121 4.14 -5.74 19.95
CA SER A 121 4.30 -5.15 18.62
C SER A 121 2.95 -4.89 17.93
N GLN A 122 2.06 -5.89 17.92
CA GLN A 122 0.70 -5.76 17.39
C GLN A 122 -0.13 -4.72 18.14
N THR A 123 0.07 -4.60 19.45
CA THR A 123 -0.61 -3.59 20.27
C THR A 123 -0.14 -2.18 19.96
N ILE A 124 1.18 -1.97 19.80
CA ILE A 124 1.77 -0.69 19.40
C ILE A 124 1.21 -0.28 18.03
N ASP A 125 1.28 -1.16 17.03
CA ASP A 125 0.80 -0.87 15.67
C ASP A 125 -0.68 -0.46 15.63
N SER A 126 -1.51 -1.21 16.36
CA SER A 126 -2.95 -0.95 16.40
C SER A 126 -3.33 0.28 17.24
N SER A 127 -2.55 0.64 18.27
CA SER A 127 -2.90 1.68 19.25
C SER A 127 -2.31 3.06 18.96
N CYS A 128 -1.13 3.15 18.32
CA CYS A 128 -0.43 4.43 18.06
C CYS A 128 -1.32 5.50 17.40
N LYS A 129 -2.23 5.09 16.51
CA LYS A 129 -3.14 6.02 15.82
C LYS A 129 -4.20 6.67 16.71
N TYR A 130 -4.40 6.18 17.95
CA TYR A 130 -5.47 6.59 18.86
C TYR A 130 -4.99 7.21 20.17
N VAL A 131 -3.79 6.87 20.65
CA VAL A 131 -3.27 7.34 21.96
C VAL A 131 -3.01 8.85 22.02
N GLY A 132 -2.92 9.55 20.88
CA GLY A 132 -2.70 10.99 20.85
C GLY A 132 -1.23 11.40 21.05
N CYS A 133 -0.94 12.69 20.86
CA CYS A 133 0.42 13.20 20.71
C CYS A 133 1.24 13.20 22.02
N SER A 134 0.59 13.50 23.16
CA SER A 134 1.25 13.58 24.47
C SER A 134 1.87 12.26 24.96
N ARG A 135 1.50 11.13 24.36
CA ARG A 135 1.93 9.78 24.75
C ARG A 135 2.92 9.16 23.76
N MET A 136 3.25 9.85 22.67
CA MET A 136 4.09 9.27 21.61
C MET A 136 5.52 9.00 22.05
N GLU A 137 6.06 9.83 22.95
CA GLU A 137 7.38 9.61 23.54
C GLU A 137 7.45 8.33 24.38
N ASP A 138 6.47 8.14 25.25
CA ASP A 138 6.31 6.92 26.03
C ASP A 138 6.17 5.69 25.12
N MET A 139 5.40 5.82 24.04
CA MET A 139 5.26 4.77 23.04
C MET A 139 6.57 4.51 22.30
N LEU A 140 7.38 5.54 22.05
CA LEU A 140 8.69 5.39 21.41
C LEU A 140 9.66 4.63 22.31
N HIS A 141 9.74 4.98 23.60
CA HIS A 141 10.54 4.21 24.56
C HIS A 141 10.06 2.77 24.70
N LEU A 142 8.75 2.54 24.70
CA LEU A 142 8.17 1.20 24.74
C LEU A 142 8.56 0.38 23.50
N ALA A 143 8.46 0.98 22.31
CA ALA A 143 8.86 0.36 21.04
C ALA A 143 10.36 0.02 21.01
N ILE A 144 11.22 0.93 21.47
CA ILE A 144 12.68 0.69 21.54
C ILE A 144 12.98 -0.46 22.51
N SER A 145 12.22 -0.58 23.59
CA SER A 145 12.44 -1.65 24.57
C SER A 145 12.07 -3.05 24.05
N ASN A 146 11.29 -3.15 22.96
CA ASN A 146 10.81 -4.41 22.38
C ASN A 146 11.85 -4.98 21.39
N THR A 147 12.99 -5.44 21.90
CA THR A 147 14.23 -5.73 21.15
C THR A 147 14.05 -6.46 19.81
N ASP A 148 13.28 -7.55 19.77
CA ASP A 148 13.09 -8.37 18.55
C ASP A 148 12.25 -7.66 17.47
N PHE A 149 11.48 -6.65 17.87
CA PHE A 149 10.58 -5.85 17.03
C PHE A 149 10.99 -4.37 16.97
N LEU A 150 12.16 -4.03 17.53
CA LEU A 150 12.63 -2.65 17.76
C LEU A 150 12.50 -1.80 16.50
N ASP A 151 12.98 -2.31 15.36
CA ASP A 151 12.92 -1.60 14.07
C ASP A 151 11.47 -1.34 13.61
N VAL A 152 10.62 -2.36 13.63
CA VAL A 152 9.24 -2.27 13.11
C VAL A 152 8.38 -1.39 14.01
N ASP A 153 8.47 -1.58 15.31
CA ASP A 153 7.69 -0.84 16.30
C ASP A 153 8.10 0.62 16.32
N THR A 154 9.41 0.90 16.33
CA THR A 154 9.92 2.28 16.35
C THR A 154 9.51 3.03 15.09
N ARG A 155 9.67 2.43 13.90
CA ARG A 155 9.19 3.06 12.64
C ARG A 155 7.68 3.30 12.65
N THR A 156 6.91 2.47 13.32
CA THR A 156 5.45 2.64 13.43
C THR A 156 5.09 3.81 14.33
N VAL A 157 5.77 3.97 15.47
CA VAL A 157 5.62 5.15 16.34
C VAL A 157 6.04 6.42 15.61
N LEU A 158 7.24 6.42 15.00
CA LEU A 158 7.77 7.58 14.25
C LEU A 158 6.82 8.05 13.15
N ARG A 159 6.22 7.12 12.39
CA ARG A 159 5.24 7.44 11.33
C ARG A 159 4.01 8.17 11.88
N HIS A 160 3.49 7.71 13.02
CA HIS A 160 2.29 8.29 13.61
C HIS A 160 2.59 9.60 14.31
N TRP A 161 3.73 9.68 15.00
CA TRP A 161 4.19 10.91 15.63
C TRP A 161 4.35 11.98 14.56
N ALA A 162 5.18 11.74 13.53
CA ALA A 162 5.39 12.67 12.42
C ALA A 162 4.09 13.02 11.68
N GLY A 163 3.30 12.01 11.29
CA GLY A 163 2.13 12.25 10.45
C GLY A 163 0.98 12.98 11.15
N LYS A 164 0.75 12.74 12.45
CA LYS A 164 -0.44 13.29 13.16
C LYS A 164 -0.13 14.38 14.17
N CYS A 165 1.13 14.54 14.54
CA CYS A 165 1.55 15.40 15.64
C CYS A 165 2.74 16.27 15.25
N HIS A 166 2.98 16.51 13.95
CA HIS A 166 4.12 17.30 13.47
C HIS A 166 4.23 18.67 14.16
N ASP A 167 3.11 19.35 14.39
CA ASP A 167 3.06 20.64 15.09
C ASP A 167 3.46 20.56 16.59
N GLN A 168 3.49 19.36 17.15
CA GLN A 168 3.75 19.09 18.57
C GLN A 168 5.01 18.24 18.78
N ILE A 169 5.78 17.98 17.71
CA ILE A 169 7.01 17.20 17.78
C ILE A 169 8.20 18.10 18.11
N SER A 170 9.03 17.61 19.03
CA SER A 170 10.43 18.04 19.10
C SER A 170 11.30 17.03 18.35
N TRP A 171 11.74 17.38 17.13
CA TRP A 171 12.59 16.52 16.31
C TRP A 171 13.93 16.24 16.98
N GLU A 172 14.48 17.23 17.69
CA GLU A 172 15.69 17.07 18.51
C GLU A 172 15.48 16.07 19.66
N LYS A 173 14.26 16.01 20.22
CA LYS A 173 13.92 15.00 21.24
C LYS A 173 13.82 13.60 20.67
N ILE A 174 13.22 13.44 19.49
CA ILE A 174 13.20 12.13 18.81
C ILE A 174 14.63 11.71 18.47
N TYR A 175 15.42 12.63 17.93
CA TYR A 175 16.83 12.41 17.62
C TYR A 175 17.62 11.92 18.85
N SER A 176 17.49 12.60 20.00
CA SER A 176 18.19 12.20 21.23
C SER A 176 17.74 10.84 21.76
N ILE A 177 16.47 10.48 21.62
CA ILE A 177 15.97 9.15 22.00
C ILE A 177 16.56 8.08 21.08
N LEU A 178 16.57 8.30 19.76
CA LEU A 178 17.11 7.34 18.79
C LEU A 178 18.63 7.19 18.90
N LEU A 179 19.37 8.22 19.31
CA LEU A 179 20.81 8.14 19.56
C LEU A 179 21.17 7.08 20.61
N ASN A 180 20.27 6.82 21.57
CA ASN A 180 20.49 5.82 22.62
C ASN A 180 20.20 4.37 22.18
N VAL A 181 19.87 4.12 20.91
CA VAL A 181 19.72 2.76 20.40
C VAL A 181 21.10 2.17 20.18
N ASP A 182 21.51 1.15 20.93
CA ASP A 182 22.88 0.62 20.93
C ASP A 182 23.33 0.07 19.56
N ASN A 183 22.45 -0.67 18.87
CA ASN A 183 22.77 -1.30 17.60
C ASN A 183 22.87 -0.25 16.47
N SER A 184 24.09 0.05 16.02
CA SER A 184 24.37 1.04 14.97
C SER A 184 23.66 0.76 13.64
N ALA A 185 23.49 -0.50 13.24
CA ALA A 185 22.80 -0.84 11.99
C ALA A 185 21.31 -0.50 12.08
N ILE A 186 20.66 -0.81 13.20
CA ILE A 186 19.27 -0.44 13.44
C ILE A 186 19.15 1.07 13.62
N ARG A 187 20.05 1.70 14.37
CA ARG A 187 20.07 3.16 14.60
C ARG A 187 20.18 3.92 13.29
N SER A 188 21.10 3.54 12.40
CA SER A 188 21.21 4.11 11.04
C SER A 188 19.88 4.03 10.29
N LYS A 189 19.26 2.85 10.26
CA LYS A 189 17.98 2.63 9.59
C LYS A 189 16.85 3.49 10.18
N LEU A 190 16.80 3.64 11.49
CA LEU A 190 15.80 4.46 12.19
C LEU A 190 16.03 5.95 11.95
N MET A 191 17.28 6.42 11.99
CA MET A 191 17.66 7.79 11.63
C MET A 191 17.24 8.11 10.20
N MET A 192 17.55 7.23 9.24
CA MET A 192 17.10 7.43 7.85
C MET A 192 15.57 7.45 7.72
N TYR A 193 14.87 6.61 8.49
CA TYR A 193 13.42 6.62 8.47
C TYR A 193 12.83 7.89 9.07
N LEU A 194 13.46 8.45 10.10
CA LEU A 194 13.10 9.75 10.66
C LEU A 194 13.34 10.86 9.64
N TYR A 195 14.49 10.85 8.96
CA TYR A 195 14.80 11.78 7.88
C TYR A 195 13.74 11.76 6.76
N LEU A 196 13.30 10.56 6.35
CA LEU A 196 12.19 10.40 5.41
C LEU A 196 10.90 11.07 5.91
N GLN A 197 10.59 10.97 7.21
CA GLN A 197 9.41 11.65 7.76
C GLN A 197 9.59 13.17 7.74
N CYS A 198 10.77 13.69 8.06
CA CYS A 198 11.07 15.13 7.97
C CYS A 198 10.92 15.64 6.53
N SER A 199 11.50 14.94 5.56
CA SER A 199 11.45 15.31 4.14
C SER A 199 10.03 15.39 3.60
N ARG A 200 9.15 14.45 3.98
CA ARG A 200 7.71 14.47 3.61
C ARG A 200 6.96 15.69 4.14
N LEU A 201 7.46 16.30 5.20
CA LEU A 201 6.91 17.49 5.84
C LEU A 201 7.71 18.76 5.49
N SER A 202 8.70 18.66 4.58
CA SER A 202 9.61 19.74 4.21
C SER A 202 10.36 20.36 5.40
N ILE A 203 10.67 19.54 6.41
CA ILE A 203 11.43 19.94 7.60
C ILE A 203 12.91 19.58 7.38
N SER A 204 13.82 20.53 7.60
CA SER A 204 15.25 20.22 7.58
C SER A 204 15.63 19.38 8.79
N CYS A 205 16.21 18.22 8.53
CA CYS A 205 16.73 17.29 9.52
C CYS A 205 18.15 16.82 9.12
N ASP A 206 19.00 17.75 8.68
CA ASP A 206 20.35 17.45 8.18
C ASP A 206 21.19 16.65 9.18
N LYS A 207 21.10 16.98 10.48
CA LYS A 207 21.80 16.22 11.54
C LYS A 207 21.39 14.75 11.59
N VAL A 208 20.09 14.46 11.39
CA VAL A 208 19.56 13.09 11.39
C VAL A 208 20.10 12.31 10.20
N PHE A 209 20.18 12.95 9.03
CA PHE A 209 20.76 12.33 7.83
C PHE A 209 22.25 12.05 8.01
N SER A 210 23.02 13.02 8.51
CA SER A 210 24.45 12.84 8.80
C SER A 210 24.69 11.71 9.81
N GLN A 211 23.92 11.67 10.91
CA GLN A 211 24.04 10.60 11.90
C GLN A 211 23.73 9.22 11.30
N SER A 212 22.74 9.13 10.40
CA SER A 212 22.45 7.88 9.68
C SER A 212 23.65 7.39 8.86
N ILE A 213 24.37 8.31 8.21
CA ILE A 213 25.57 7.99 7.42
C ILE A 213 26.71 7.57 8.35
N ASP A 214 26.95 8.32 9.42
CA ASP A 214 28.03 8.04 10.36
C ASP A 214 27.85 6.65 11.01
N ASP A 215 26.62 6.33 11.42
CA ASP A 215 26.27 5.01 11.95
C ASP A 215 26.51 3.89 10.92
N ALA A 216 26.19 4.13 9.64
CA ALA A 216 26.43 3.16 8.57
C ALA A 216 27.92 2.98 8.25
N MET A 217 28.70 4.06 8.30
CA MET A 217 30.15 4.03 8.04
C MET A 217 30.90 3.22 9.11
N GLY A 218 30.40 3.19 10.35
CA GLY A 218 30.97 2.41 11.45
C GLY A 218 30.71 0.90 11.38
N LEU A 219 29.94 0.40 10.41
CA LEU A 219 29.60 -1.02 10.27
C LEU A 219 30.67 -1.81 9.51
N GLU A 220 30.65 -3.13 9.67
CA GLU A 220 31.36 -4.06 8.78
C GLU A 220 30.78 -4.02 7.37
N ASP A 221 31.56 -4.44 6.36
CA ASP A 221 31.22 -4.18 4.96
C ASP A 221 29.87 -4.79 4.51
N ASP A 222 29.51 -5.99 4.97
CA ASP A 222 28.23 -6.61 4.62
C ASP A 222 27.03 -5.85 5.19
N ASP A 223 27.10 -5.43 6.46
CA ASP A 223 26.05 -4.64 7.11
C ASP A 223 26.01 -3.19 6.57
N LYS A 224 27.17 -2.64 6.23
CA LYS A 224 27.32 -1.33 5.60
C LYS A 224 26.60 -1.26 4.26
N ILE A 225 26.68 -2.32 3.45
CA ILE A 225 25.90 -2.43 2.21
C ILE A 225 24.41 -2.33 2.50
N LEU A 226 23.90 -3.11 3.45
CA LEU A 226 22.48 -3.15 3.77
C LEU A 226 21.98 -1.79 4.30
N ALA A 227 22.79 -1.13 5.13
CA ALA A 227 22.51 0.20 5.66
C ALA A 227 22.47 1.25 4.53
N PHE A 228 23.46 1.27 3.64
CA PHE A 228 23.49 2.22 2.53
C PHE A 228 22.45 1.95 1.45
N ASP A 229 22.08 0.69 1.20
CA ASP A 229 20.94 0.36 0.35
C ASP A 229 19.64 0.95 0.92
N TYR A 230 19.48 0.92 2.25
CA TYR A 230 18.35 1.55 2.92
C TYR A 230 18.42 3.09 2.88
N ILE A 231 19.61 3.69 3.04
CA ILE A 231 19.83 5.13 2.91
C ILE A 231 19.48 5.60 1.50
N ALA A 232 20.08 5.02 0.47
CA ALA A 232 19.86 5.39 -0.93
C ALA A 232 18.37 5.31 -1.33
N LYS A 233 17.64 4.34 -0.79
CA LYS A 233 16.20 4.18 -1.02
C LYS A 233 15.34 5.36 -0.54
N HIS A 234 15.79 6.09 0.47
CA HIS A 234 15.00 7.12 1.13
C HIS A 234 15.54 8.54 0.90
N ILE A 235 16.62 8.70 0.13
CA ILE A 235 17.09 10.00 -0.34
C ILE A 235 16.03 10.60 -1.28
N SER A 236 15.69 11.86 -1.06
CA SER A 236 14.69 12.60 -1.85
C SER A 236 15.24 13.88 -2.49
N TYR A 237 16.36 14.41 -1.99
CA TYR A 237 16.92 15.69 -2.46
C TYR A 237 18.25 15.50 -3.19
N ILE A 238 18.54 16.44 -4.07
CA ILE A 238 19.74 16.44 -4.90
C ILE A 238 21.01 16.65 -4.05
N GLU A 239 20.92 17.47 -3.01
CA GLU A 239 22.01 17.78 -2.08
C GLU A 239 22.46 16.56 -1.30
N ASP A 240 21.53 15.66 -0.97
CA ASP A 240 21.84 14.41 -0.25
C ASP A 240 22.64 13.45 -1.13
N PHE A 241 22.34 13.38 -2.43
CA PHE A 241 23.17 12.64 -3.37
C PHE A 241 24.58 13.23 -3.45
N MET A 242 24.74 14.56 -3.39
CA MET A 242 26.06 15.19 -3.35
C MET A 242 26.84 14.84 -2.07
N LYS A 243 26.16 14.80 -0.91
CA LYS A 243 26.77 14.29 0.33
C LYS A 243 27.22 12.83 0.17
N MET A 244 26.40 11.99 -0.46
CA MET A 244 26.75 10.59 -0.72
C MET A 244 27.96 10.42 -1.63
N LYS A 245 28.23 11.34 -2.57
CA LYS A 245 29.47 11.33 -3.36
C LYS A 245 30.71 11.47 -2.48
N GLN A 246 30.66 12.34 -1.47
CA GLN A 246 31.75 12.52 -0.50
C GLN A 246 31.92 11.29 0.40
N VAL A 247 30.82 10.60 0.73
CA VAL A 247 30.85 9.34 1.48
C VAL A 247 31.57 8.25 0.69
N LEU A 248 31.30 8.13 -0.62
CA LEU A 248 31.99 7.17 -1.48
C LEU A 248 33.52 7.36 -1.46
N ASP A 249 34.02 8.60 -1.39
CA ASP A 249 35.48 8.88 -1.33
C ASP A 249 36.14 8.32 -0.08
N LYS A 250 35.38 8.16 1.01
CA LYS A 250 35.87 7.62 2.29
C LYS A 250 35.86 6.09 2.33
N ILE A 251 35.26 5.43 1.35
CA ILE A 251 35.22 3.96 1.28
C ILE A 251 36.48 3.45 0.60
N SER A 252 37.26 2.63 1.31
CA SER A 252 38.49 2.02 0.81
C SER A 252 38.23 0.74 -0.02
N ASN A 253 37.21 -0.04 0.32
CA ASN A 253 36.88 -1.28 -0.37
C ASN A 253 36.25 -0.98 -1.74
N SER A 254 36.96 -1.31 -2.83
CA SER A 254 36.50 -1.06 -4.21
C SER A 254 35.22 -1.80 -4.58
N PHE A 255 35.01 -3.03 -4.07
CA PHE A 255 33.75 -3.76 -4.33
C PHE A 255 32.56 -3.05 -3.69
N LEU A 256 32.70 -2.68 -2.41
CA LEU A 256 31.69 -1.93 -1.68
C LEU A 256 31.36 -0.59 -2.36
N LYS A 257 32.41 0.16 -2.72
CA LYS A 257 32.29 1.47 -3.38
C LYS A 257 31.56 1.37 -4.71
N THR A 258 31.94 0.39 -5.55
CA THR A 258 31.27 0.09 -6.82
C THR A 258 29.79 -0.25 -6.62
N LYS A 259 29.49 -1.11 -5.63
CA LYS A 259 28.12 -1.55 -5.32
C LYS A 259 27.25 -0.38 -4.85
N LEU A 260 27.75 0.44 -3.93
CA LEU A 260 27.04 1.63 -3.47
C LEU A 260 26.82 2.64 -4.58
N ALA A 261 27.84 2.91 -5.41
CA ALA A 261 27.72 3.81 -6.56
C ALA A 261 26.62 3.30 -7.52
N SER A 262 26.59 2.00 -7.82
CA SER A 262 25.52 1.39 -8.62
C SER A 262 24.12 1.56 -7.98
N THR A 263 23.99 1.33 -6.67
CA THR A 263 22.73 1.52 -5.94
C THR A 263 22.29 2.99 -5.98
N LEU A 264 23.19 3.93 -5.68
CA LEU A 264 22.92 5.37 -5.65
C LEU A 264 22.53 5.88 -7.04
N GLY A 265 23.22 5.45 -8.10
CA GLY A 265 22.84 5.74 -9.48
C GLY A 265 21.41 5.26 -9.77
N GLY A 266 21.10 4.01 -9.43
CA GLY A 266 19.76 3.45 -9.63
C GLY A 266 18.65 4.19 -8.87
N PHE A 267 18.93 4.79 -7.71
CA PHE A 267 17.95 5.62 -7.00
C PHE A 267 17.92 7.08 -7.46
N ALA A 268 19.03 7.64 -7.91
CA ALA A 268 19.06 8.96 -8.55
C ALA A 268 18.21 8.95 -9.83
N ASP A 269 18.34 7.90 -10.66
CA ASP A 269 17.50 7.67 -11.84
C ASP A 269 16.00 7.64 -11.50
N LYS A 270 15.63 6.86 -10.47
CA LYS A 270 14.23 6.76 -10.01
C LYS A 270 13.65 8.09 -9.52
N ASN A 271 14.49 8.98 -8.98
CA ASN A 271 14.10 10.31 -8.53
C ASN A 271 14.18 11.35 -9.67
N GLY A 272 14.53 10.95 -10.90
CA GLY A 272 14.60 11.84 -12.07
C GLY A 272 15.93 12.60 -12.22
N PHE A 273 16.92 12.37 -11.37
CA PHE A 273 18.22 13.04 -11.41
C PHE A 273 19.19 12.32 -12.36
N LYS A 274 18.95 12.46 -13.67
CA LYS A 274 19.68 11.72 -14.73
C LYS A 274 21.19 11.97 -14.71
N ASP A 275 21.63 13.23 -14.61
CA ASP A 275 23.06 13.58 -14.62
C ASP A 275 23.79 13.00 -13.40
N ILE A 276 23.15 13.05 -12.24
CA ILE A 276 23.69 12.47 -11.01
C ILE A 276 23.72 10.95 -11.09
N SER A 277 22.68 10.35 -11.67
CA SER A 277 22.65 8.92 -11.91
C SER A 277 23.79 8.48 -12.82
N LEU A 278 24.05 9.24 -13.88
CA LEU A 278 25.14 8.97 -14.82
C LEU A 278 26.49 9.06 -14.10
N ASP A 279 26.72 10.12 -13.33
CA ASP A 279 27.96 10.31 -12.56
C ASP A 279 28.22 9.14 -11.61
N PHE A 280 27.21 8.69 -10.86
CA PHE A 280 27.36 7.51 -9.99
C PHE A 280 27.68 6.23 -10.76
N PHE A 281 27.04 6.01 -11.92
CA PHE A 281 27.34 4.84 -12.74
C PHE A 281 28.76 4.88 -13.31
N MET A 282 29.20 6.03 -13.83
CA MET A 282 30.56 6.20 -14.35
C MET A 282 31.61 5.98 -13.27
N ARG A 283 31.39 6.56 -12.08
CA ARG A 283 32.27 6.33 -10.93
C ARG A 283 32.28 4.88 -10.46
N GLY A 284 31.13 4.21 -10.50
CA GLY A 284 31.06 2.77 -10.23
C GLY A 284 31.91 1.96 -11.20
N LEU A 285 31.90 2.29 -12.50
CA LEU A 285 32.71 1.60 -13.51
C LEU A 285 34.21 1.85 -13.34
N GLU A 286 34.60 3.06 -12.95
CA GLU A 286 36.00 3.36 -12.66
C GLU A 286 36.52 2.50 -11.50
N GLU A 287 35.76 2.40 -10.42
CA GLU A 287 36.11 1.63 -9.23
C GLU A 287 36.05 0.11 -9.45
N SER A 288 35.22 -0.37 -10.38
CA SER A 288 35.09 -1.80 -10.66
C SER A 288 36.39 -2.40 -11.22
N GLY A 289 37.26 -1.58 -11.82
CA GLY A 289 38.58 -1.97 -12.31
C GLY A 289 39.47 -2.57 -11.21
N SER A 290 39.31 -2.12 -9.96
CA SER A 290 40.12 -2.53 -8.80
C SER A 290 39.56 -3.72 -8.04
N ILE A 291 38.41 -4.28 -8.45
CA ILE A 291 37.80 -5.46 -7.81
C ILE A 291 38.58 -6.72 -8.20
N GLN A 292 39.07 -7.45 -7.19
CA GLN A 292 39.83 -8.70 -7.38
C GLN A 292 38.95 -9.89 -7.75
N ASP A 293 37.78 -10.04 -7.11
CA ASP A 293 36.84 -11.11 -7.44
C ASP A 293 36.13 -10.81 -8.77
N ASN A 294 36.52 -11.54 -9.81
CA ASN A 294 35.98 -11.36 -11.15
C ASN A 294 34.47 -11.63 -11.23
N LYS A 295 33.91 -12.54 -10.40
CA LYS A 295 32.47 -12.82 -10.38
C LYS A 295 31.69 -11.64 -9.81
N GLU A 296 32.19 -11.06 -8.71
CA GLU A 296 31.59 -9.89 -8.08
C GLU A 296 31.71 -8.64 -8.95
N LYS A 297 32.87 -8.46 -9.59
CA LYS A 297 33.11 -7.42 -10.59
C LYS A 297 32.06 -7.46 -11.69
N ILE A 298 31.94 -8.60 -12.38
CA ILE A 298 31.00 -8.76 -13.50
C ILE A 298 29.55 -8.56 -13.06
N LYS A 299 29.16 -9.12 -11.90
CA LYS A 299 27.79 -8.93 -11.37
C LYS A 299 27.47 -7.45 -11.15
N THR A 300 28.44 -6.66 -10.69
CA THR A 300 28.25 -5.25 -10.38
C THR A 300 28.30 -4.39 -11.63
N GLU A 301 29.22 -4.66 -12.55
CA GLU A 301 29.30 -4.02 -13.87
C GLU A 301 28.02 -4.24 -14.68
N ILE A 302 27.47 -5.46 -14.70
CA ILE A 302 26.18 -5.73 -15.37
C ILE A 302 25.04 -4.89 -14.78
N LYS A 303 25.02 -4.63 -13.46
CA LYS A 303 24.01 -3.73 -12.86
C LYS A 303 24.18 -2.30 -13.35
N ILE A 304 25.43 -1.82 -13.43
CA ILE A 304 25.74 -0.48 -13.92
C ILE A 304 25.39 -0.35 -15.41
N ILE A 305 25.78 -1.31 -16.24
CA ILE A 305 25.43 -1.39 -17.66
C ILE A 305 23.91 -1.32 -17.84
N ASN A 306 23.15 -2.09 -17.05
CA ASN A 306 21.69 -2.03 -17.05
C ASN A 306 21.14 -0.66 -16.63
N GLY A 307 21.84 0.05 -15.74
CA GLY A 307 21.54 1.43 -15.36
C GLY A 307 21.76 2.41 -16.51
N LEU A 308 22.94 2.38 -17.12
CA LEU A 308 23.29 3.20 -18.28
C LEU A 308 22.33 3.02 -19.44
N MET A 309 21.90 1.78 -19.72
CA MET A 309 20.86 1.52 -20.72
C MET A 309 19.56 2.28 -20.44
N LYS A 310 19.14 2.38 -19.17
CA LYS A 310 17.92 3.13 -18.78
C LYS A 310 18.09 4.64 -18.87
N LEU A 311 19.33 5.12 -18.77
CA LEU A 311 19.68 6.53 -18.99
C LEU A 311 19.84 6.89 -20.47
N ASN A 312 19.57 5.95 -21.38
CA ASN A 312 19.76 6.11 -22.83
C ASN A 312 21.25 6.19 -23.26
N GLU A 313 22.18 5.80 -22.41
CA GLU A 313 23.61 5.66 -22.74
C GLU A 313 23.88 4.31 -23.43
N LYS A 314 23.12 4.04 -24.49
CA LYS A 314 23.04 2.73 -25.16
C LYS A 314 24.38 2.28 -25.75
N GLN A 315 25.17 3.21 -26.30
CA GLN A 315 26.45 2.90 -26.93
C GLN A 315 27.50 2.52 -25.88
N ILE A 316 27.65 3.33 -24.82
CA ILE A 316 28.56 3.06 -23.71
C ILE A 316 28.23 1.70 -23.07
N ALA A 317 26.94 1.46 -22.79
CA ALA A 317 26.49 0.20 -22.20
C ALA A 317 26.80 -1.02 -23.09
N PHE A 318 26.70 -0.87 -24.41
CA PHE A 318 27.00 -1.94 -25.36
C PHE A 318 28.49 -2.29 -25.40
N ASP A 319 29.34 -1.27 -25.52
CA ASP A 319 30.77 -1.44 -25.60
C ASP A 319 31.29 -2.13 -24.33
N LEU A 320 30.79 -1.70 -23.16
CA LEU A 320 31.09 -2.34 -21.88
C LEU A 320 30.63 -3.81 -21.83
N LEU A 321 29.39 -4.09 -22.26
CA LEU A 321 28.82 -5.44 -22.23
C LEU A 321 29.56 -6.44 -23.14
N ASN A 322 30.06 -5.98 -24.28
CA ASN A 322 30.85 -6.83 -25.19
C ASN A 322 32.27 -7.05 -24.71
N ASN A 323 32.81 -6.12 -23.92
CA ASN A 323 34.14 -6.23 -23.34
C ASN A 323 34.18 -7.13 -22.09
N LEU A 324 33.03 -7.55 -21.56
CA LEU A 324 32.98 -8.51 -20.45
C LEU A 324 33.53 -9.87 -20.90
N GLN A 325 34.60 -10.31 -20.24
CA GLN A 325 35.23 -11.60 -20.51
C GLN A 325 34.43 -12.74 -19.90
N LYS A 326 34.34 -13.87 -20.62
CA LYS A 326 33.80 -15.12 -20.07
C LYS A 326 34.67 -15.59 -18.91
N THR A 327 34.04 -16.23 -17.93
CA THR A 327 34.71 -16.79 -16.74
C THR A 327 34.55 -18.29 -16.68
N ASP A 328 35.21 -18.95 -15.72
CA ASP A 328 35.02 -20.38 -15.46
C ASP A 328 33.68 -20.70 -14.80
N ASP A 329 32.87 -19.68 -14.47
CA ASP A 329 31.55 -19.84 -13.85
C ASP A 329 30.42 -19.76 -14.90
N ASP A 330 29.81 -20.91 -15.17
CA ASP A 330 28.70 -21.05 -16.12
C ASP A 330 27.50 -20.13 -15.77
N THR A 331 27.26 -19.86 -14.49
CA THR A 331 26.18 -18.96 -14.04
C THR A 331 26.46 -17.52 -14.47
N ILE A 332 27.71 -17.09 -14.36
CA ILE A 332 28.15 -15.75 -14.79
C ILE A 332 28.10 -15.64 -16.31
N ASN A 333 28.57 -16.66 -17.03
CA ASN A 333 28.50 -16.68 -18.50
C ASN A 333 27.06 -16.62 -19.00
N LYS A 334 26.14 -17.39 -18.41
CA LYS A 334 24.70 -17.31 -18.71
C LYS A 334 24.12 -15.92 -18.42
N LEU A 335 24.59 -15.26 -17.37
CA LEU A 335 24.17 -13.88 -17.06
C LEU A 335 24.65 -12.89 -18.12
N ILE A 336 25.91 -12.99 -18.55
CA ILE A 336 26.47 -12.17 -19.64
C ILE A 336 25.66 -12.40 -20.92
N GLU A 337 25.51 -13.67 -21.35
CA GLU A 337 24.79 -14.04 -22.57
C GLU A 337 23.32 -13.60 -22.54
N LYS A 338 22.66 -13.70 -21.39
CA LYS A 338 21.29 -13.21 -21.21
C LYS A 338 21.19 -11.70 -21.44
N ASN A 339 22.14 -10.92 -20.90
CA ASN A 339 22.14 -9.47 -21.08
C ASN A 339 22.53 -9.10 -22.53
N GLN A 340 23.48 -9.81 -23.15
CA GLN A 340 23.84 -9.63 -24.57
C GLN A 340 22.67 -9.94 -25.50
N LYS A 341 21.93 -11.04 -25.26
CA LYS A 341 20.71 -11.38 -26.03
C LYS A 341 19.64 -10.31 -25.89
N ARG A 342 19.37 -9.87 -24.65
CA ARG A 342 18.43 -8.79 -24.37
C ARG A 342 18.84 -7.51 -25.10
N TYR A 343 20.13 -7.19 -25.13
CA TYR A 343 20.63 -6.03 -25.84
C TYR A 343 20.50 -6.17 -27.36
N ASN A 344 20.86 -7.31 -27.94
CA ASN A 344 20.73 -7.53 -29.39
C ASN A 344 19.26 -7.45 -29.84
N GLN A 345 18.32 -7.86 -28.99
CA GLN A 345 16.89 -7.60 -29.19
C GLN A 345 16.59 -6.10 -29.17
N ILE A 346 17.07 -5.35 -28.18
CA ILE A 346 16.88 -3.90 -28.08
C ILE A 346 17.52 -3.13 -29.26
N LYS A 347 18.68 -3.56 -29.78
CA LYS A 347 19.34 -2.95 -30.94
C LYS A 347 18.58 -3.24 -32.25
N ASN A 348 18.04 -4.44 -32.38
CA ASN A 348 17.15 -4.78 -33.49
C ASN A 348 15.82 -4.02 -33.37
N ASP A 349 15.31 -3.84 -32.15
CA ASP A 349 14.17 -2.99 -31.87
C ASP A 349 14.49 -1.50 -32.06
N SER A 350 15.73 -1.02 -31.86
CA SER A 350 16.09 0.38 -32.11
C SER A 350 16.26 0.71 -33.60
N LEU A 351 16.64 -0.29 -34.40
CA LEU A 351 16.54 -0.24 -35.87
C LEU A 351 15.09 -0.28 -36.35
N LEU A 352 14.19 -0.85 -35.55
CA LEU A 352 12.74 -0.69 -35.72
C LEU A 352 12.26 0.67 -35.14
N GLU A 353 12.87 1.21 -34.08
CA GLU A 353 12.51 2.52 -33.48
C GLU A 353 12.81 3.68 -34.44
N THR A 354 13.84 3.60 -35.30
CA THR A 354 14.00 4.58 -36.39
C THR A 354 12.90 4.49 -37.46
N MET A 355 12.14 3.38 -37.51
CA MET A 355 10.88 3.27 -38.26
C MET A 355 9.63 3.59 -37.41
N TYR A 356 9.76 3.67 -36.08
CA TYR A 356 8.67 3.90 -35.11
C TYR A 356 8.76 5.23 -34.34
N GLU A 357 9.73 6.11 -34.64
CA GLU A 357 9.70 7.56 -34.31
C GLU A 357 8.74 8.33 -35.24
N LYS A 358 7.58 7.75 -35.51
CA LYS A 358 6.36 8.54 -35.64
C LYS A 358 5.61 8.28 -34.36
N ASP A 359 5.26 9.35 -33.64
CA ASP A 359 4.16 9.37 -32.67
C ASP A 359 3.29 8.14 -32.83
N ILE A 360 3.39 7.13 -31.94
CA ILE A 360 2.40 6.05 -31.92
C ILE A 360 1.13 6.65 -31.33
N LYS A 361 0.50 7.53 -32.12
CA LYS A 361 -0.94 7.66 -32.14
C LYS A 361 -1.42 6.28 -32.52
N ILE A 362 -2.09 5.60 -31.60
CA ILE A 362 -2.92 4.47 -32.00
C ILE A 362 -3.83 5.01 -33.11
N GLN A 363 -3.67 4.50 -34.34
CA GLN A 363 -4.58 4.88 -35.40
C GLN A 363 -5.96 4.39 -34.96
N LYS A 364 -6.92 5.30 -34.73
CA LYS A 364 -8.27 4.97 -34.24
C LYS A 364 -8.95 3.84 -35.03
N GLY A 365 -8.53 3.62 -36.28
CA GLY A 365 -9.06 2.56 -37.15
C GLY A 365 -8.72 1.12 -36.75
N ASP A 366 -7.67 0.89 -35.97
CA ASP A 366 -7.18 -0.48 -35.69
C ASP A 366 -7.72 -1.09 -34.38
N LEU A 367 -8.32 -0.27 -33.50
CA LEU A 367 -8.82 -0.74 -32.21
C LEU A 367 -10.34 -0.97 -32.21
N PRO A 368 -10.83 -2.00 -31.49
CA PRO A 368 -12.27 -2.24 -31.38
C PRO A 368 -13.02 -1.05 -30.76
N THR A 369 -14.14 -0.69 -31.37
CA THR A 369 -15.14 0.23 -30.79
C THR A 369 -15.88 -0.43 -29.63
N SER A 370 -16.61 0.39 -28.84
CA SER A 370 -17.39 -0.14 -27.71
C SER A 370 -18.42 -1.18 -28.17
N THR A 371 -18.47 -2.27 -27.42
CA THR A 371 -19.37 -3.40 -27.61
C THR A 371 -20.70 -3.21 -26.87
N GLY A 372 -20.78 -2.23 -25.95
CA GLY A 372 -21.88 -2.10 -24.99
C GLY A 372 -21.68 -2.90 -23.71
N CYS A 373 -20.66 -3.77 -23.65
CA CYS A 373 -20.24 -4.45 -22.42
C CYS A 373 -19.28 -3.58 -21.61
N VAL A 374 -19.51 -3.52 -20.29
CA VAL A 374 -18.72 -2.73 -19.36
C VAL A 374 -18.11 -3.64 -18.31
N LEU A 375 -16.78 -3.59 -18.16
CA LEU A 375 -16.09 -4.16 -17.01
C LEU A 375 -16.22 -3.20 -15.83
N ALA A 376 -16.97 -3.59 -14.80
CA ALA A 376 -17.30 -2.73 -13.67
C ALA A 376 -16.53 -3.16 -12.42
N LEU A 377 -15.49 -2.41 -12.07
CA LEU A 377 -14.67 -2.67 -10.90
C LEU A 377 -15.30 -2.01 -9.68
N TYR A 378 -15.67 -2.80 -8.68
CA TYR A 378 -16.25 -2.32 -7.44
C TYR A 378 -15.20 -2.25 -6.34
N ASP A 379 -14.96 -1.06 -5.78
CA ASP A 379 -14.04 -0.89 -4.66
C ASP A 379 -14.64 -1.51 -3.37
N THR A 380 -13.93 -2.47 -2.82
CA THR A 380 -14.29 -3.15 -1.56
C THR A 380 -13.35 -2.75 -0.42
N TYR A 381 -12.38 -1.89 -0.70
CA TYR A 381 -11.44 -1.36 0.26
C TYR A 381 -12.03 -0.11 0.93
N GLU A 382 -11.67 0.09 2.20
CA GLU A 382 -12.03 1.31 2.92
C GLU A 382 -10.87 2.32 2.87
N GLY A 383 -11.21 3.60 2.79
CA GLY A 383 -10.26 4.71 2.93
C GLY A 383 -9.81 5.33 1.61
N SER A 384 -8.63 5.95 1.62
CA SER A 384 -8.07 6.67 0.48
C SER A 384 -7.57 5.75 -0.63
N LEU A 385 -7.22 6.34 -1.76
CA LEU A 385 -6.63 5.67 -2.92
C LEU A 385 -5.36 4.90 -2.53
N LYS A 386 -5.27 3.63 -2.91
CA LYS A 386 -4.16 2.72 -2.57
C LYS A 386 -3.44 2.23 -3.83
N PRO A 387 -2.19 1.74 -3.71
CA PRO A 387 -1.46 1.14 -4.83
C PRO A 387 -2.21 -0.01 -5.53
N ILE A 388 -3.09 -0.71 -4.81
CA ILE A 388 -3.94 -1.75 -5.41
C ILE A 388 -4.95 -1.16 -6.40
N HIS A 389 -5.55 0.00 -6.11
CA HIS A 389 -6.49 0.67 -7.03
C HIS A 389 -5.77 1.01 -8.33
N LEU A 390 -4.60 1.67 -8.23
CA LEU A 390 -3.78 2.02 -9.39
C LEU A 390 -3.44 0.80 -10.25
N ARG A 391 -2.97 -0.28 -9.60
CA ARG A 391 -2.59 -1.52 -10.29
C ARG A 391 -3.77 -2.19 -10.99
N MET A 392 -4.94 -2.20 -10.36
CA MET A 392 -6.13 -2.81 -10.95
C MET A 392 -6.62 -2.03 -12.17
N ILE A 393 -6.65 -0.70 -12.09
CA ILE A 393 -7.01 0.17 -13.22
C ILE A 393 -6.03 -0.02 -14.39
N SER A 394 -4.72 0.03 -14.12
CA SER A 394 -3.71 -0.17 -15.16
C SER A 394 -3.78 -1.55 -15.81
N ARG A 395 -4.22 -2.60 -15.09
CA ARG A 395 -4.39 -3.95 -15.64
C ARG A 395 -5.70 -4.13 -16.41
N ALA A 396 -6.76 -3.45 -16.01
CA ALA A 396 -8.05 -3.50 -16.69
C ALA A 396 -8.01 -2.78 -18.05
N ALA A 397 -7.33 -1.65 -18.13
CA ALA A 397 -7.24 -0.84 -19.35
C ALA A 397 -6.85 -1.63 -20.63
N PRO A 398 -5.73 -2.40 -20.67
CA PRO A 398 -5.38 -3.18 -21.86
C PRO A 398 -6.44 -4.23 -22.23
N LEU A 399 -7.10 -4.86 -21.25
CA LEU A 399 -8.16 -5.85 -21.50
C LEU A 399 -9.38 -5.18 -22.15
N CYS A 400 -9.82 -4.05 -21.59
CA CYS A 400 -10.95 -3.30 -22.13
C CYS A 400 -10.68 -2.80 -23.55
N THR A 401 -9.48 -2.28 -23.79
CA THR A 401 -9.07 -1.83 -25.13
C THR A 401 -9.01 -2.99 -26.12
N ALA A 402 -8.40 -4.12 -25.75
CA ALA A 402 -8.23 -5.27 -26.64
C ALA A 402 -9.56 -5.91 -27.08
N PHE A 403 -10.58 -5.89 -26.23
CA PHE A 403 -11.85 -6.58 -26.49
C PHE A 403 -13.03 -5.64 -26.76
N GLY A 404 -12.80 -4.33 -26.85
CA GLY A 404 -13.88 -3.37 -27.10
C GLY A 404 -14.83 -3.19 -25.91
N LEU A 405 -14.35 -3.40 -24.69
CA LEU A 405 -15.13 -3.19 -23.47
C LEU A 405 -14.92 -1.76 -22.95
N ASP A 406 -15.89 -1.23 -22.23
CA ASP A 406 -15.72 0.01 -21.47
C ASP A 406 -15.35 -0.32 -20.02
N LEU A 407 -14.75 0.64 -19.31
CA LEU A 407 -14.31 0.47 -17.93
C LEU A 407 -15.09 1.41 -17.00
N THR A 408 -15.63 0.89 -15.91
CA THR A 408 -16.27 1.73 -14.87
C THR A 408 -15.67 1.42 -13.51
N LEU A 409 -15.28 2.47 -12.78
CA LEU A 409 -14.70 2.40 -11.45
C LEU A 409 -15.76 2.84 -10.42
N ILE A 410 -16.24 1.91 -9.59
CA ILE A 410 -17.37 2.17 -8.69
C ILE A 410 -16.89 2.30 -7.25
N GLY A 411 -17.18 3.43 -6.64
CA GLY A 411 -16.83 3.72 -5.24
C GLY A 411 -15.34 4.02 -5.03
N PHE A 412 -14.58 4.25 -6.11
CA PHE A 412 -13.16 4.59 -6.00
C PHE A 412 -13.00 6.01 -5.44
N PRO A 413 -12.03 6.25 -4.55
CA PRO A 413 -11.75 7.57 -3.99
C PRO A 413 -10.95 8.43 -4.99
N ILE A 414 -11.61 8.85 -6.07
CA ILE A 414 -11.05 9.70 -7.14
C ILE A 414 -11.98 10.90 -7.33
N ASP A 415 -11.44 12.11 -7.15
CA ASP A 415 -12.22 13.35 -7.24
C ASP A 415 -12.13 14.01 -8.63
N ASP A 416 -10.95 14.02 -9.27
CA ASP A 416 -10.74 14.52 -10.64
C ASP A 416 -10.32 13.38 -11.56
N GLU A 417 -11.24 12.90 -12.40
CA GLU A 417 -11.00 11.80 -13.34
C GLU A 417 -9.94 12.15 -14.41
N SER A 418 -9.99 13.36 -14.94
CA SER A 418 -9.18 13.78 -16.09
C SER A 418 -7.72 13.91 -15.71
N GLU A 419 -7.45 14.56 -14.58
CA GLU A 419 -6.08 14.67 -14.05
C GLU A 419 -5.58 13.29 -13.57
N PHE A 420 -6.45 12.52 -12.91
CA PHE A 420 -6.08 11.22 -12.37
C PHE A 420 -5.62 10.23 -13.45
N PHE A 421 -6.39 10.06 -14.54
CA PHE A 421 -6.03 9.11 -15.59
C PHE A 421 -4.77 9.52 -16.35
N LYS A 422 -4.56 10.81 -16.58
CA LYS A 422 -3.32 11.32 -17.18
C LYS A 422 -2.11 10.99 -16.32
N LYS A 423 -2.18 11.27 -15.01
CA LYS A 423 -1.09 10.98 -14.07
C LYS A 423 -0.82 9.47 -13.97
N LEU A 424 -1.87 8.67 -13.84
CA LEU A 424 -1.73 7.22 -13.75
C LEU A 424 -1.16 6.61 -15.04
N ALA A 425 -1.49 7.15 -16.21
CA ALA A 425 -0.93 6.69 -17.49
C ALA A 425 0.59 6.93 -17.54
N VAL A 426 1.08 8.07 -17.03
CA VAL A 426 2.52 8.38 -16.95
C VAL A 426 3.25 7.46 -15.96
N ASP A 427 2.63 7.18 -14.82
CA ASP A 427 3.28 6.43 -13.73
C ASP A 427 3.32 4.90 -13.96
N THR A 428 2.54 4.37 -14.91
CA THR A 428 2.39 2.92 -15.12
C THR A 428 3.22 2.41 -16.29
N THR A 429 3.91 1.28 -16.09
CA THR A 429 4.59 0.54 -17.17
C THR A 429 3.70 -0.51 -17.84
N ILE A 430 2.46 -0.69 -17.35
CA ILE A 430 1.51 -1.68 -17.86
C ILE A 430 0.80 -1.11 -19.10
N GLY A 431 0.58 -1.94 -20.11
CA GLY A 431 -0.20 -1.55 -21.29
C GLY A 431 0.51 -0.56 -22.22
N LYS A 432 1.79 -0.84 -22.53
CA LYS A 432 2.68 0.02 -23.31
C LYS A 432 2.80 1.43 -22.68
N ASN A 433 3.27 1.50 -21.42
CA ASN A 433 3.41 2.76 -20.68
C ASN A 433 2.11 3.58 -20.59
N GLY A 434 1.00 2.92 -20.21
CA GLY A 434 -0.28 3.60 -19.98
C GLY A 434 -1.05 4.04 -21.22
N ILE A 435 -0.56 3.80 -22.44
CA ILE A 435 -1.19 4.23 -23.70
C ILE A 435 -2.65 3.75 -23.78
N TYR A 436 -2.97 2.52 -23.36
CA TYR A 436 -4.36 2.02 -23.42
C TYR A 436 -5.29 2.68 -22.41
N LEU A 437 -4.77 3.11 -21.26
CA LEU A 437 -5.56 3.87 -20.28
C LEU A 437 -5.89 5.25 -20.85
N GLN A 438 -4.90 5.91 -21.45
CA GLN A 438 -5.09 7.20 -22.10
C GLN A 438 -6.10 7.10 -23.25
N PHE A 439 -6.00 6.06 -24.09
CA PHE A 439 -6.98 5.80 -25.14
C PHE A 439 -8.41 5.69 -24.61
N LEU A 440 -8.64 4.91 -23.54
CA LEU A 440 -9.98 4.79 -22.95
C LEU A 440 -10.48 6.13 -22.42
N ALA A 441 -9.62 6.95 -21.81
CA ALA A 441 -9.97 8.29 -21.34
C ALA A 441 -10.34 9.22 -22.49
N ASP A 442 -9.53 9.25 -23.56
CA ASP A 442 -9.75 10.10 -24.73
C ASP A 442 -11.04 9.72 -25.49
N GLU A 443 -11.36 8.43 -25.57
CA GLU A 443 -12.61 7.93 -26.16
C GLU A 443 -13.82 8.00 -25.21
N LYS A 444 -13.65 8.51 -23.98
CA LYS A 444 -14.70 8.52 -22.94
C LYS A 444 -15.28 7.12 -22.64
N ARG A 445 -14.43 6.10 -22.70
CA ARG A 445 -14.73 4.68 -22.43
C ARG A 445 -14.26 4.24 -21.05
N ILE A 446 -13.87 5.18 -20.21
CA ILE A 446 -13.61 4.99 -18.78
C ILE A 446 -14.32 6.09 -18.00
N GLN A 447 -14.91 5.73 -16.86
CA GLN A 447 -15.60 6.67 -15.98
C GLN A 447 -15.49 6.24 -14.51
N VAL A 448 -15.57 7.19 -13.60
CA VAL A 448 -15.68 6.95 -12.15
C VAL A 448 -17.11 7.23 -11.70
N ILE A 449 -17.67 6.34 -10.89
CA ILE A 449 -19.01 6.49 -10.34
C ILE A 449 -18.96 6.36 -8.82
N SER A 450 -19.55 7.32 -8.12
CA SER A 450 -19.43 7.42 -6.67
C SER A 450 -20.25 6.35 -5.94
N SER A 451 -21.40 5.96 -6.53
CA SER A 451 -22.30 4.99 -5.91
C SER A 451 -23.01 4.09 -6.91
N LEU A 452 -23.33 2.87 -6.46
CA LEU A 452 -24.10 1.89 -7.22
C LEU A 452 -25.49 2.39 -7.65
N LYS A 453 -26.06 3.37 -6.92
CA LYS A 453 -27.37 3.94 -7.27
C LYS A 453 -27.34 4.65 -8.62
N GLU A 454 -26.20 5.22 -9.00
CA GLU A 454 -26.02 5.92 -10.27
C GLU A 454 -25.90 4.95 -11.45
N VAL A 455 -25.33 3.76 -11.26
CA VAL A 455 -25.33 2.73 -12.32
C VAL A 455 -26.73 2.14 -12.50
N MET A 456 -27.45 1.94 -11.41
CA MET A 456 -28.77 1.31 -11.40
C MET A 456 -29.94 2.27 -11.64
N SER A 457 -29.68 3.55 -11.93
CA SER A 457 -30.73 4.55 -12.20
C SER A 457 -31.16 4.59 -13.66
N SER A 458 -30.33 4.09 -14.58
CA SER A 458 -30.69 3.94 -15.99
C SER A 458 -31.50 2.66 -16.19
N PRO A 459 -32.73 2.72 -16.72
CA PRO A 459 -33.53 1.53 -17.00
C PRO A 459 -32.96 0.70 -18.18
N LEU A 460 -32.01 1.26 -18.93
CA LEU A 460 -31.34 0.60 -20.05
C LEU A 460 -30.03 -0.10 -19.63
N ASP A 461 -29.53 0.13 -18.42
CA ASP A 461 -28.29 -0.48 -17.96
C ASP A 461 -28.59 -1.76 -17.16
N ILE A 462 -27.98 -2.86 -17.58
CA ILE A 462 -28.21 -4.19 -16.99
C ILE A 462 -27.02 -4.57 -16.13
N ALA A 463 -27.28 -4.81 -14.85
CA ALA A 463 -26.27 -5.26 -13.91
C ALA A 463 -26.19 -6.79 -13.88
N VAL A 464 -24.96 -7.32 -13.94
CA VAL A 464 -24.63 -8.73 -13.78
C VAL A 464 -23.48 -8.85 -12.80
N ALA A 465 -23.64 -9.62 -11.72
CA ALA A 465 -22.64 -9.76 -10.67
C ALA A 465 -21.79 -11.02 -10.87
N THR A 466 -20.49 -10.92 -10.69
CA THR A 466 -19.61 -12.10 -10.65
C THR A 466 -19.49 -12.63 -9.23
N THR A 467 -19.67 -13.95 -9.07
CA THR A 467 -19.55 -14.63 -7.78
C THR A 467 -19.21 -16.10 -7.98
N ALA A 468 -18.38 -16.66 -7.10
CA ALA A 468 -18.11 -18.10 -7.07
C ALA A 468 -19.31 -18.91 -6.54
N ASN A 469 -20.29 -18.26 -5.91
CA ASN A 469 -21.48 -18.89 -5.35
C ASN A 469 -22.72 -18.14 -5.88
N PRO A 470 -23.15 -18.40 -7.13
CA PRO A 470 -24.35 -17.78 -7.69
C PRO A 470 -25.61 -18.24 -6.94
N GLU A 471 -26.64 -17.39 -6.90
CA GLU A 471 -27.97 -17.83 -6.47
C GLU A 471 -28.63 -18.51 -7.66
N GLU A 472 -29.20 -19.70 -7.46
CA GLU A 472 -29.55 -20.56 -8.59
C GLU A 472 -30.68 -20.01 -9.46
N ASN A 473 -31.56 -19.18 -8.90
CA ASN A 473 -32.58 -18.45 -9.63
C ASN A 473 -32.07 -17.20 -10.36
N LYS A 474 -30.83 -16.76 -10.10
CA LYS A 474 -30.17 -15.61 -10.75
C LYS A 474 -29.03 -16.02 -11.68
N LYS A 475 -28.61 -17.29 -11.63
CA LYS A 475 -27.46 -17.79 -12.37
C LYS A 475 -27.73 -17.75 -13.87
N ILE A 476 -26.84 -17.08 -14.61
CA ILE A 476 -26.84 -17.05 -16.07
C ILE A 476 -25.43 -17.33 -16.60
N SER A 477 -25.32 -17.78 -17.85
CA SER A 477 -24.03 -17.87 -18.55
C SER A 477 -23.56 -16.51 -19.05
N MET A 478 -22.27 -16.39 -19.40
CA MET A 478 -21.76 -15.18 -20.05
C MET A 478 -22.45 -14.93 -21.40
N ASP A 479 -22.76 -15.99 -22.17
CA ASP A 479 -23.50 -15.87 -23.44
C ASP A 479 -24.89 -15.27 -23.21
N ALA A 480 -25.60 -15.70 -22.16
CA ALA A 480 -26.89 -15.13 -21.78
C ALA A 480 -26.76 -13.67 -21.33
N ALA A 481 -25.70 -13.32 -20.56
CA ALA A 481 -25.45 -11.94 -20.14
C ALA A 481 -25.26 -10.99 -21.35
N VAL A 482 -24.47 -11.40 -22.34
CA VAL A 482 -24.30 -10.63 -23.59
C VAL A 482 -25.59 -10.61 -24.40
N GLY A 483 -26.40 -11.68 -24.36
CA GLY A 483 -27.73 -11.74 -25.01
C GLY A 483 -28.74 -10.71 -24.50
N LEU A 484 -28.44 -10.03 -23.40
CA LEU A 484 -29.25 -8.94 -22.87
C LEU A 484 -28.98 -7.59 -23.57
N LEU A 485 -27.94 -7.49 -24.40
CA LEU A 485 -27.70 -6.30 -25.22
C LEU A 485 -28.78 -6.16 -26.30
N ASP A 486 -29.29 -4.94 -26.47
CA ASP A 486 -30.11 -4.60 -27.64
C ASP A 486 -29.20 -4.44 -28.88
N SER A 487 -29.74 -4.81 -30.05
CA SER A 487 -29.14 -4.65 -31.38
C SER A 487 -28.63 -3.24 -31.68
N ASN A 488 -29.23 -2.20 -31.10
CA ASN A 488 -28.80 -0.81 -31.27
C ASN A 488 -27.74 -0.35 -30.26
N LYS A 489 -27.24 -1.24 -29.38
CA LYS A 489 -26.27 -0.95 -28.31
C LYS A 489 -26.67 0.20 -27.38
N LYS A 490 -27.97 0.49 -27.27
CA LYS A 490 -28.50 1.47 -26.30
C LYS A 490 -28.50 0.90 -24.88
N THR A 491 -28.66 -0.42 -24.77
CA THR A 491 -28.51 -1.17 -23.53
C THR A 491 -27.03 -1.43 -23.28
N ARG A 492 -26.57 -1.18 -22.04
CA ARG A 492 -25.22 -1.58 -21.61
C ARG A 492 -25.30 -2.70 -20.60
N VAL A 493 -24.39 -3.65 -20.69
CA VAL A 493 -24.29 -4.77 -19.72
C VAL A 493 -23.06 -4.56 -18.86
N PHE A 494 -23.28 -4.31 -17.57
CA PHE A 494 -22.25 -4.12 -16.57
C PHE A 494 -21.92 -5.44 -15.89
N ILE A 495 -20.71 -5.95 -16.11
CA ILE A 495 -20.19 -7.11 -15.37
C ILE A 495 -19.46 -6.60 -14.13
N PHE A 496 -20.14 -6.65 -12.99
CA PHE A 496 -19.61 -6.23 -11.70
C PHE A 496 -18.65 -7.27 -11.15
N MET A 497 -17.51 -6.80 -10.66
CA MET A 497 -16.58 -7.60 -9.90
C MET A 497 -15.99 -6.82 -8.72
N GLY A 498 -15.89 -7.49 -7.58
CA GLY A 498 -15.34 -6.89 -6.37
C GLY A 498 -13.83 -7.00 -6.34
N LEU A 499 -13.14 -5.94 -5.94
CA LEU A 499 -11.70 -6.01 -5.76
C LEU A 499 -11.33 -6.84 -4.52
N GLY A 500 -10.28 -7.66 -4.62
CA GLY A 500 -9.68 -8.33 -3.46
C GLY A 500 -10.51 -9.47 -2.86
N LYS A 501 -10.05 -9.99 -1.71
CA LYS A 501 -10.55 -11.25 -1.12
C LYS A 501 -12.02 -11.23 -0.67
N LYS A 502 -12.61 -10.04 -0.46
CA LYS A 502 -13.99 -9.90 -0.01
C LYS A 502 -15.00 -10.10 -1.13
N GLY A 503 -14.60 -9.92 -2.40
CA GLY A 503 -15.51 -9.94 -3.52
C GLY A 503 -16.60 -8.86 -3.42
N LEU A 504 -17.70 -9.04 -4.14
CA LEU A 504 -18.83 -8.12 -4.09
C LEU A 504 -19.57 -8.24 -2.75
N PRO A 505 -20.06 -7.13 -2.15
CA PRO A 505 -20.83 -7.20 -0.92
C PRO A 505 -22.18 -7.91 -1.12
N ASP A 506 -22.62 -8.69 -0.12
CA ASP A 506 -23.91 -9.41 -0.15
C ASP A 506 -25.11 -8.51 -0.48
N SER A 507 -25.06 -7.24 -0.04
CA SER A 507 -26.11 -6.26 -0.32
C SER A 507 -26.24 -5.94 -1.81
N LEU A 508 -25.14 -6.00 -2.57
CA LEU A 508 -25.13 -5.84 -4.02
C LEU A 508 -25.61 -7.13 -4.69
N LEU A 509 -25.08 -8.29 -4.31
CA LEU A 509 -25.51 -9.59 -4.85
C LEU A 509 -27.03 -9.80 -4.72
N LYS A 510 -27.61 -9.40 -3.59
CA LYS A 510 -29.07 -9.49 -3.39
C LYS A 510 -29.88 -8.60 -4.34
N ARG A 511 -29.34 -7.43 -4.72
CA ARG A 511 -30.02 -6.42 -5.56
C ARG A 511 -29.88 -6.68 -7.05
N VAL A 512 -28.79 -7.31 -7.48
CA VAL A 512 -28.54 -7.62 -8.89
C VAL A 512 -29.38 -8.83 -9.29
N SER A 513 -30.01 -8.77 -10.46
CA SER A 513 -30.91 -9.82 -10.94
C SER A 513 -30.19 -11.03 -11.53
N HIS A 514 -28.92 -10.87 -11.93
CA HIS A 514 -28.17 -11.87 -12.67
C HIS A 514 -26.78 -12.11 -12.06
N HIS A 515 -26.41 -13.37 -11.86
CA HIS A 515 -25.11 -13.79 -11.38
C HIS A 515 -24.40 -14.62 -12.45
N VAL A 516 -23.09 -14.38 -12.63
CA VAL A 516 -22.21 -15.19 -13.47
C VAL A 516 -21.12 -15.80 -12.57
N GLU A 517 -20.93 -17.11 -12.73
CA GLU A 517 -19.80 -17.85 -12.16
C GLU A 517 -18.80 -18.12 -13.30
N LEU A 518 -17.49 -18.05 -13.01
CA LEU A 518 -16.45 -17.97 -14.04
C LEU A 518 -15.75 -19.31 -14.34
N THR A 519 -15.91 -20.31 -13.47
CA THR A 519 -15.08 -21.53 -13.48
C THR A 519 -15.86 -22.82 -13.73
N ASP A 520 -17.17 -22.77 -13.70
CA ASP A 520 -18.14 -23.87 -13.67
C ASP A 520 -18.00 -24.82 -12.45
N VAL A 521 -17.07 -24.56 -11.55
CA VAL A 521 -16.77 -25.39 -10.36
C VAL A 521 -16.75 -24.60 -9.05
N ASN A 522 -17.33 -23.39 -9.05
CA ASN A 522 -17.48 -22.53 -7.87
C ASN A 522 -16.14 -22.16 -7.19
N ILE A 523 -15.07 -21.99 -7.98
CA ILE A 523 -13.76 -21.60 -7.46
C ILE A 523 -13.60 -20.08 -7.53
N SER A 524 -13.32 -19.45 -6.39
CA SER A 524 -12.96 -18.03 -6.35
C SER A 524 -11.57 -17.82 -6.94
N LEU A 525 -11.48 -16.92 -7.92
CA LEU A 525 -10.22 -16.56 -8.57
C LEU A 525 -9.61 -15.29 -7.97
N GLU A 526 -8.30 -15.12 -8.16
CA GLU A 526 -7.63 -13.83 -7.88
C GLU A 526 -8.15 -12.76 -8.85
N THR A 527 -8.29 -11.52 -8.37
CA THR A 527 -8.92 -10.39 -9.08
C THR A 527 -8.41 -10.20 -10.51
N SER A 528 -7.09 -10.20 -10.71
CA SER A 528 -6.50 -9.99 -12.04
C SER A 528 -6.78 -11.15 -12.99
N THR A 529 -6.77 -12.37 -12.46
CA THR A 529 -7.14 -13.59 -13.20
C THR A 529 -8.61 -13.55 -13.61
N ALA A 530 -9.50 -13.19 -12.67
CA ALA A 530 -10.92 -13.05 -12.93
C ALA A 530 -11.20 -11.99 -14.01
N MET A 531 -10.55 -10.82 -13.96
CA MET A 531 -10.68 -9.79 -15.01
C MET A 531 -10.35 -10.33 -16.40
N GLY A 532 -9.23 -11.08 -16.52
CA GLY A 532 -8.82 -11.67 -17.79
C GLY A 532 -9.84 -12.65 -18.35
N ILE A 533 -10.37 -13.53 -17.48
CA ILE A 533 -11.40 -14.50 -17.86
C ILE A 533 -12.70 -13.81 -18.25
N ILE A 534 -13.17 -12.82 -17.48
CA ILE A 534 -14.37 -12.04 -17.80
C ILE A 534 -14.21 -11.41 -19.18
N ALA A 535 -13.10 -10.71 -19.41
CA ALA A 535 -12.87 -9.99 -20.66
C ALA A 535 -12.82 -10.94 -21.87
N PHE A 536 -12.17 -12.09 -21.71
CA PHE A 536 -12.09 -13.09 -22.77
C PHE A 536 -13.42 -13.83 -23.01
N GLN A 537 -14.16 -14.20 -21.97
CA GLN A 537 -15.48 -14.83 -22.11
C GLN A 537 -16.49 -13.88 -22.75
N LEU A 538 -16.49 -12.59 -22.38
CA LEU A 538 -17.30 -11.56 -23.04
C LEU A 538 -16.98 -11.47 -24.53
N TYR A 539 -15.69 -11.44 -24.88
CA TYR A 539 -15.26 -11.43 -26.27
C TYR A 539 -15.75 -12.64 -27.07
N LEU A 540 -15.64 -13.85 -26.50
CA LEU A 540 -16.14 -15.06 -27.15
C LEU A 540 -17.67 -15.03 -27.31
N ALA A 541 -18.41 -14.62 -26.28
CA ALA A 541 -19.86 -14.49 -26.33
C ALA A 541 -20.30 -13.47 -27.40
N LEU A 542 -19.66 -12.30 -27.45
CA LEU A 542 -19.90 -11.27 -28.47
C LEU A 542 -19.59 -11.77 -29.89
N LYS A 543 -18.58 -12.63 -30.05
CA LYS A 543 -18.26 -13.23 -31.35
C LYS A 543 -19.30 -14.23 -31.84
N LYS A 544 -20.00 -14.93 -30.93
CA LYS A 544 -21.06 -15.89 -31.31
C LYS A 544 -22.35 -15.20 -31.76
N GLN A 545 -22.55 -13.93 -31.39
CA GLN A 545 -23.74 -13.16 -31.77
C GLN A 545 -23.60 -12.43 -33.11
N LYS A 546 -22.38 -12.35 -33.66
CA LYS A 546 -22.10 -11.90 -35.02
C LYS A 546 -22.15 -13.09 -35.96
#